data_AF-A0A2V8XTN1-F1
#
_entry.id   AF-A0A2V8XTN1-F1
#
_cell.length_a   1.000
_cell.length_b   1.000
_cell.length_c   1.000
_cell.angle_alpha   90.00
_cell.angle_beta   90.00
_cell.angle_gamma   90.00
#
_symmetry.space_group_name_H-M   'P 1'
#
loop_
_entity.id
_entity.type
_entity.pdbx_description
1 polymer ?
#
loop_
_entity_poly.entity_id
_entity_poly.type
_entity_poly.pdbx_seq_one_letter_code
_entity_poly.pdbx_strand_id
1 'polypeptide(L)'
;MAPELAKLAQQRERLRYEKEEGMITFLCDAGALRPGLTHRTARDIFWMLTGGDVFRMLVRERGWSPQRYQNWLAKTLVHSLLTQARPSPKRLSSRPEARTR
;
A
#
# COMPACT_ATOMS: atom_id res chain seq x y z
N MET A 1 0.67 9.21 -30.56
CA MET A 1 0.29 7.82 -30.21
C MET A 1 -0.84 7.41 -31.13
N ALA A 2 -0.74 6.29 -31.85
CA ALA A 2 -1.84 5.81 -32.69
C ALA A 2 -3.09 5.55 -31.82
N PRO A 3 -4.31 5.94 -32.23
CA PRO A 3 -5.53 5.82 -31.42
C PRO A 3 -5.79 4.41 -30.86
N GLU A 4 -5.44 3.37 -31.62
CA GLU A 4 -5.61 1.98 -31.23
C GLU A 4 -4.71 1.57 -30.04
N LEU A 5 -3.49 2.10 -29.95
CA LEU A 5 -2.61 1.86 -28.80
C LEU A 5 -3.14 2.52 -27.52
N ALA A 6 -3.76 3.70 -27.65
CA ALA A 6 -4.38 4.38 -26.51
C ALA A 6 -5.59 3.60 -25.98
N LYS A 7 -6.43 3.05 -26.87
CA LYS A 7 -7.56 2.19 -26.48
C LYS A 7 -7.10 0.91 -25.76
N LEU A 8 -6.07 0.24 -26.26
CA LEU A 8 -5.50 -0.94 -25.61
C LEU A 8 -4.95 -0.63 -24.21
N ALA A 9 -4.27 0.50 -24.05
CA ALA A 9 -3.78 0.94 -22.75
C ALA A 9 -4.93 1.20 -21.75
N GLN A 10 -6.00 1.88 -22.18
CA GLN A 10 -7.19 2.11 -21.36
C GLN A 10 -7.90 0.80 -20.97
N GLN A 11 -8.02 -0.15 -21.91
CA GLN A 11 -8.62 -1.45 -21.62
C GLN A 11 -7.81 -2.25 -20.61
N ARG A 12 -6.49 -2.28 -20.75
CA ARG A 12 -5.59 -2.91 -19.77
C ARG A 12 -5.74 -2.29 -18.39
N GLU A 13 -5.84 -0.96 -18.35
CA GLU A 13 -5.97 -0.22 -17.10
C GLU A 13 -7.30 -0.48 -16.40
N ARG A 14 -8.40 -0.56 -17.16
CA ARG A 14 -9.71 -0.95 -16.64
C ARG A 14 -9.71 -2.38 -16.09
N LEU A 15 -9.16 -3.33 -16.84
CA LEU A 15 -9.05 -4.73 -16.39
C LEU A 15 -8.20 -4.86 -15.12
N ARG A 16 -7.15 -4.05 -14.98
CA ARG A 16 -6.34 -3.99 -13.76
C ARG A 16 -7.18 -3.48 -12.60
N TYR A 17 -7.86 -2.35 -12.78
CA TYR A 17 -8.75 -1.80 -11.75
C TYR A 17 -9.79 -2.83 -11.29
N GLU A 18 -10.43 -3.53 -12.22
CA GLU A 18 -11.40 -4.61 -11.94
C GLU A 18 -10.81 -5.77 -11.14
N LYS A 19 -9.60 -6.24 -11.49
CA LYS A 19 -8.92 -7.33 -10.78
C LYS A 19 -8.51 -6.98 -9.35
N GLU A 20 -8.27 -5.71 -9.07
CA GLU A 20 -7.81 -5.23 -7.77
C GLU A 20 -8.95 -5.15 -6.73
N GLU A 21 -10.21 -5.29 -7.16
CA GLU A 21 -11.40 -5.30 -6.30
C GLU A 21 -11.30 -6.32 -5.16
N GLY A 22 -10.90 -7.55 -5.48
CA GLY A 22 -10.88 -8.65 -4.52
C GLY A 22 -9.97 -8.39 -3.31
N MET A 23 -8.84 -7.71 -3.52
CA MET A 23 -7.93 -7.35 -2.43
C MET A 23 -8.57 -6.34 -1.48
N ILE A 24 -9.25 -5.34 -2.02
CA ILE A 24 -9.87 -4.28 -1.20
C ILE A 24 -11.09 -4.81 -0.46
N THR A 25 -11.91 -5.62 -1.11
CA THR A 25 -13.03 -6.31 -0.46
C THR A 25 -12.53 -7.16 0.71
N PHE A 26 -11.47 -7.95 0.52
CA PHE A 26 -10.86 -8.72 1.61
C PHE A 26 -10.41 -7.84 2.79
N LEU A 27 -9.76 -6.70 2.53
CA LEU A 27 -9.31 -5.78 3.59
C LEU A 27 -10.48 -5.08 4.30
N CYS A 28 -11.54 -4.75 3.58
CA CYS A 28 -12.79 -4.22 4.14
C CYS A 28 -13.45 -5.23 5.07
N ASP A 29 -13.64 -6.46 4.59
CA ASP A 29 -14.32 -7.52 5.34
C ASP A 29 -13.55 -7.90 6.61
N ALA A 30 -12.21 -7.82 6.56
CA ALA A 30 -11.33 -8.03 7.71
C ALA A 30 -11.32 -6.84 8.70
N GLY A 31 -12.00 -5.72 8.42
CA GLY A 31 -11.96 -4.50 9.23
C GLY A 31 -10.56 -3.88 9.32
N ALA A 32 -9.69 -4.18 8.35
CA ALA A 32 -8.27 -3.82 8.40
C ALA A 32 -8.00 -2.40 7.89
N LEU A 33 -8.94 -1.83 7.13
CA LEU A 33 -8.79 -0.48 6.58
C LEU A 33 -8.70 0.59 7.68
N ARG A 34 -8.00 1.68 7.38
CA ARG A 34 -7.94 2.86 8.26
C ARG A 34 -9.33 3.43 8.50
N PRO A 35 -9.60 3.96 9.71
CA PRO A 35 -10.85 4.65 9.99
C PRO A 35 -11.07 5.80 9.01
N GLY A 36 -12.29 5.90 8.47
CA GLY A 36 -12.68 6.95 7.53
C GLY A 36 -12.35 6.64 6.06
N LEU A 37 -11.69 5.52 5.74
CA LEU A 37 -11.57 5.07 4.34
C LEU A 37 -12.80 4.28 3.91
N THR A 38 -13.42 4.74 2.83
CA THR A 38 -14.42 3.94 2.12
C THR A 38 -13.73 2.87 1.27
N HIS A 39 -14.44 1.78 0.97
CA HIS A 39 -13.98 0.75 0.03
C HIS A 39 -13.51 1.38 -1.31
N ARG A 40 -14.34 2.24 -1.90
CA ARG A 40 -14.03 2.96 -3.15
C ARG A 40 -12.73 3.76 -3.04
N THR A 41 -12.56 4.54 -1.97
CA THR A 41 -11.33 5.34 -1.76
C THR A 41 -10.10 4.46 -1.55
N ALA A 42 -10.23 3.35 -0.81
CA ALA A 42 -9.13 2.42 -0.62
C ALA A 42 -8.69 1.79 -1.95
N ARG A 43 -9.64 1.46 -2.82
CA ARG A 43 -9.38 0.96 -4.18
C ARG A 43 -8.72 2.01 -5.07
N ASP A 44 -9.21 3.24 -5.07
CA ASP A 44 -8.61 4.35 -5.82
C ASP A 44 -7.13 4.54 -5.43
N ILE A 45 -6.82 4.50 -4.13
CA ILE A 45 -5.45 4.61 -3.60
C ILE A 45 -4.59 3.41 -4.03
N PHE A 46 -5.09 2.18 -3.86
CA PHE A 46 -4.35 0.98 -4.21
C PHE A 46 -4.01 0.98 -5.71
N TRP A 47 -5.02 1.17 -6.56
CA TRP A 47 -4.88 1.21 -8.01
C TRP A 47 -3.86 2.27 -8.45
N MET A 48 -3.95 3.48 -7.90
CA MET A 48 -3.02 4.56 -8.23
C MET A 48 -1.57 4.18 -7.88
N LEU A 49 -1.33 3.63 -6.69
CA LEU A 49 0.00 3.30 -6.21
C LEU A 49 0.62 2.08 -6.91
N THR A 50 -0.19 1.11 -7.32
CA THR A 50 0.27 -0.08 -8.07
C THR A 50 0.35 0.15 -9.59
N GLY A 51 0.01 1.35 -10.05
CA GLY A 51 0.03 1.72 -11.46
C GLY A 51 1.41 1.68 -12.10
N GLY A 52 1.44 1.29 -13.39
CA GLY A 52 2.68 1.15 -14.15
C GLY A 52 3.48 2.47 -14.28
N ASP A 53 2.79 3.61 -14.21
CA ASP A 53 3.45 4.92 -14.24
C ASP A 53 4.30 5.18 -13.00
N VAL A 54 3.86 4.75 -11.81
CA VAL A 54 4.64 4.93 -10.58
C VAL A 54 5.95 4.14 -10.67
N PHE A 55 5.89 2.91 -11.19
CA PHE A 55 7.09 2.11 -11.46
C PHE A 55 7.99 2.79 -12.50
N ARG A 56 7.43 3.22 -13.63
CA ARG A 56 8.18 3.89 -14.71
C ARG A 56 8.89 5.14 -14.17
N MET A 57 8.18 6.02 -13.49
CA MET A 57 8.74 7.25 -12.92
C MET A 57 9.85 6.95 -11.91
N LEU A 58 9.61 6.09 -10.92
CA LEU A 58 10.59 5.88 -9.85
C LEU A 58 11.78 5.01 -10.29
N VAL A 59 11.55 3.93 -11.04
CA VAL A 59 12.59 2.98 -11.43
C VAL A 59 13.28 3.41 -12.72
N ARG A 60 12.54 3.74 -13.78
CA ARG A 60 13.13 4.05 -15.09
C ARG A 60 13.66 5.47 -15.17
N GLU A 61 12.92 6.45 -14.64
CA GLU A 61 13.32 7.87 -14.77
C GLU A 61 14.16 8.36 -13.59
N ARG A 62 13.83 7.96 -12.35
CA ARG A 62 14.55 8.38 -11.13
C ARG A 62 15.59 7.38 -10.65
N GLY A 63 15.81 6.28 -11.39
CA GLY A 63 16.90 5.35 -11.16
C GLY A 63 16.80 4.52 -9.87
N TRP A 64 15.61 4.36 -9.29
CA TRP A 64 15.46 3.45 -8.15
C TRP A 64 15.69 2.00 -8.58
N SER A 65 16.30 1.20 -7.70
CA SER A 65 16.30 -0.24 -7.91
C SER A 65 14.87 -0.79 -7.78
N PRO A 66 14.51 -1.87 -8.50
CA PRO A 66 13.21 -2.53 -8.33
C PRO A 66 12.94 -2.93 -6.88
N GLN A 67 13.96 -3.40 -6.15
CA GLN A 67 13.84 -3.75 -4.74
C GLN A 67 13.48 -2.54 -3.87
N ARG A 68 14.10 -1.38 -4.12
CA ARG A 68 13.78 -0.14 -3.41
C ARG A 68 12.34 0.28 -3.68
N TYR A 69 11.89 0.19 -4.93
CA TYR A 69 10.49 0.46 -5.31
C TYR A 69 9.52 -0.46 -4.58
N GLN A 70 9.74 -1.77 -4.58
CA GLN A 70 8.88 -2.74 -3.90
C GLN A 70 8.80 -2.46 -2.40
N ASN A 71 9.94 -2.22 -1.74
CA ASN A 71 9.99 -1.93 -0.31
C ASN A 71 9.24 -0.63 0.03
N TRP A 72 9.39 0.40 -0.80
CA TRP A 72 8.68 1.66 -0.63
C TRP A 72 7.17 1.51 -0.89
N LEU A 73 6.78 0.82 -1.95
CA LEU A 73 5.39 0.60 -2.31
C LEU A 73 4.65 -0.16 -1.21
N ALA A 74 5.24 -1.25 -0.70
CA ALA A 74 4.68 -2.02 0.40
C ALA A 74 4.45 -1.17 1.66
N LYS A 75 5.46 -0.39 2.07
CA LYS A 75 5.35 0.52 3.23
C LYS A 75 4.28 1.59 3.02
N THR A 76 4.21 2.15 1.81
CA THR A 76 3.25 3.19 1.45
C THR A 76 1.83 2.63 1.44
N LEU A 77 1.60 1.45 0.87
CA LEU A 77 0.29 0.79 0.88
C LEU A 77 -0.16 0.47 2.31
N VAL A 78 0.70 -0.10 3.14
CA VAL A 78 0.39 -0.38 4.55
C VAL A 78 0.01 0.89 5.29
N HIS A 79 0.79 1.96 5.15
CA HIS A 79 0.51 3.22 5.83
C HIS A 79 -0.74 3.92 5.31
N SER A 80 -0.99 3.87 4.01
CA SER A 80 -2.14 4.53 3.38
C SER A 80 -3.44 3.79 3.60
N LEU A 81 -3.42 2.46 3.67
CA LEU A 81 -4.63 1.64 3.69
C LEU A 81 -4.97 1.04 5.04
N LEU A 82 -3.98 0.63 5.84
CA LEU A 82 -4.22 -0.20 7.02
C LEU A 82 -4.24 0.60 8.31
N THR A 83 -5.14 0.23 9.21
CA THR A 83 -5.13 0.73 10.59
C THR A 83 -3.79 0.40 11.22
N GLN A 84 -3.04 1.42 11.62
CA GLN A 84 -1.83 1.19 12.39
C GLN A 84 -2.23 0.69 13.77
N ALA A 85 -1.85 -0.53 14.12
CA ALA A 85 -1.86 -0.94 15.51
C ALA A 85 -1.02 0.09 16.27
N ARG A 86 -1.61 0.74 17.29
CA ARG A 86 -0.79 1.50 18.24
C ARG A 86 0.29 0.53 18.74
N PRO A 87 1.58 0.86 18.64
CA PRO A 87 2.58 0.02 19.27
C PRO A 87 2.21 -0.07 20.74
N SER A 88 1.82 -1.27 21.18
CA SER A 88 1.60 -1.54 22.60
C SER A 88 2.86 -1.09 23.31
N PRO A 89 2.78 -0.21 24.33
CA PRO A 89 3.96 0.20 25.06
C PRO A 89 4.57 -1.08 25.62
N LYS A 90 5.74 -1.46 25.09
CA LYS A 90 6.55 -2.54 25.69
C LYS A 90 6.59 -2.21 27.17
N ARG A 91 5.99 -3.07 28.01
CA ARG A 91 6.10 -2.94 29.48
C ARG A 91 7.60 -2.84 29.74
N LEU A 92 8.05 -1.63 30.06
CA LEU A 92 9.38 -1.41 30.59
C LEU A 92 9.38 -2.26 31.85
N SER A 93 9.96 -3.46 31.78
CA SER A 93 10.15 -4.29 32.94
C SER A 93 11.12 -3.52 33.81
N SER A 94 10.54 -2.76 34.73
CA SER A 94 11.15 -2.29 35.96
C SER A 94 11.82 -3.49 36.62
N ARG A 95 13.12 -3.64 36.38
CA ARG A 95 13.95 -4.55 37.15
C ARG A 95 14.17 -3.87 38.51
N PRO A 96 13.78 -4.49 39.63
CA PRO A 96 13.95 -3.89 40.93
C PRO A 96 15.44 -3.81 41.26
N GLU A 97 15.86 -2.67 41.83
CA GLU A 97 17.13 -2.53 42.51
C GLU A 97 17.22 -3.60 43.62
N ALA A 98 18.15 -4.52 43.47
CA ALA A 98 18.53 -5.40 44.57
C ALA A 98 19.55 -4.64 45.44
N ARG A 99 19.06 -4.07 46.55
CA ARG A 99 19.87 -3.88 47.77
C ARG A 99 20.36 -5.24 48.27
N THR A 100 21.43 -5.20 49.08
CA THR A 100 22.12 -6.28 49.82
C THR A 100 23.42 -6.67 49.11
N ARG A 101 24.63 -6.38 49.61
CA ARG A 101 25.14 -6.40 50.99
C ARG A 101 26.37 -5.51 51.11
#